data_AF-A0A1M3LSG8-F1
#
_entry.id   AF-A0A1M3LSG8-F1
#
_cell.length_a   1.000
_cell.length_b   1.000
_cell.length_c   1.000
_cell.angle_alpha   90.00
_cell.angle_beta   90.00
_cell.angle_gamma   90.00
#
_symmetry.space_group_name_H-M   'P 1'
#
loop_
_entity.id
_entity.type
_entity.pdbx_description
1 polymer ?
#
loop_
_entity_poly.entity_id
_entity_poly.type
_entity_poly.pdbx_seq_one_letter_code
_entity_poly.pdbx_strand_id
1 'polypeptide(L)'
;MGSAFTKAGEALGEVAHAAQRARSDVGFSGEAGHAAESLLESRRRALITIADGASKVPALITRANDQLDHARRVANEIGARTAPPMRAEAAAAAKAALERSNEQDAKRAYTAVVKELRALAAELKPLVADLSSGSFPGTTQAGQANAPGGLRALSQLTPAQLAALSTAQQIRLAAMLSKDPDKVWGWWITLSDAQRATFLTHLAPFLGRLDGLPPAVRVAANRTNAGTDLAANEAELARLRALPGSPENTHKIALLETENDYLKRAVDGSVQLYLYDRDASRVIEVVGDLSQTPTNVIYYNPGTFTGMPDFWKGGVQAMAGSLVQDHPGALVFVTKDGAFPGENDTNLGEPDMTRILEANSATSTTTTAERLASLQRGVTANPQYTYAQATAIGHSWGLANITASEEAGAHYDQVISLSGAWMPKGWTPDPSTTYRDYSYPDILQYAQEFGVVGENHVPRRPDSGFSYDPYYEAPSAFDFFGNHNLITTDSQANKSLLNDVRWEIFG
;
A
#
# COMPACT_ATOMS: atom_id res chain seq x y z
N MET A 1 0.23 33.19 8.89
CA MET A 1 0.18 31.85 8.29
C MET A 1 -0.69 31.80 7.03
N GLY A 2 -1.90 32.39 6.99
CA GLY A 2 -2.74 32.42 5.78
C GLY A 2 -2.06 32.93 4.49
N SER A 3 -1.28 34.01 4.57
CA SER A 3 -0.57 34.58 3.40
C SER A 3 0.48 33.66 2.76
N ALA A 4 1.07 32.71 3.49
CA ALA A 4 2.07 31.79 2.94
C ALA A 4 1.41 30.60 2.23
N PHE A 5 0.29 30.10 2.77
CA PHE A 5 -0.52 29.07 2.12
C PHE A 5 -1.23 29.59 0.87
N THR A 6 -1.70 30.83 0.87
CA THR A 6 -2.27 31.47 -0.33
C THR A 6 -1.23 31.60 -1.45
N LYS A 7 0.00 32.04 -1.14
CA LYS A 7 1.09 32.13 -2.12
C LYS A 7 1.55 30.78 -2.66
N ALA A 8 1.52 29.73 -1.83
CA ALA A 8 1.79 28.37 -2.27
C ALA A 8 0.69 27.84 -3.20
N GLY A 9 -0.58 28.13 -2.90
CA GLY A 9 -1.72 27.81 -3.76
C GLY A 9 -1.71 28.56 -5.10
N GLU A 10 -1.33 29.85 -5.10
CA GLU A 10 -1.15 30.65 -6.32
C GLU A 10 -0.01 30.11 -7.20
N ALA A 11 1.14 29.77 -6.59
CA ALA A 11 2.26 29.15 -7.31
C ALA A 11 1.91 27.77 -7.90
N LEU A 12 1.10 26.98 -7.20
CA LEU A 12 0.58 25.69 -7.70
C LEU A 12 -0.39 25.89 -8.86
N GLY A 13 -1.26 26.92 -8.79
CA GLY A 13 -2.18 27.30 -9.86
C GLY A 13 -1.45 27.78 -11.12
N GLU A 14 -0.39 28.57 -10.97
CA GLU A 14 0.43 29.03 -12.09
C GLU A 14 1.19 27.90 -12.78
N VAL A 15 1.70 26.92 -12.01
CA VAL A 15 2.38 25.73 -12.54
C VAL A 15 1.40 24.80 -13.26
N ALA A 16 0.19 24.60 -12.72
CA ALA A 16 -0.86 23.83 -13.37
C ALA A 16 -1.31 24.48 -14.69
N HIS A 17 -1.49 25.81 -14.71
CA HIS A 17 -1.81 26.55 -15.93
C HIS A 17 -0.68 26.53 -16.96
N ALA A 18 0.58 26.61 -16.54
CA ALA A 18 1.74 26.50 -17.43
C ALA A 18 1.87 25.08 -18.02
N ALA A 19 1.61 24.04 -17.24
CA ALA A 19 1.60 22.65 -17.70
C ALA A 19 0.45 22.38 -18.69
N GLN A 20 -0.71 23.00 -18.48
CA GLN A 20 -1.86 22.87 -19.36
C GLN A 20 -1.66 23.62 -20.69
N ARG A 21 -1.00 24.79 -20.68
CA ARG A 21 -0.57 25.50 -21.90
C ARG A 21 0.53 24.76 -22.65
N ALA A 22 1.50 24.17 -21.94
CA ALA A 22 2.54 23.34 -22.57
C ALA A 22 1.96 22.07 -23.24
N ARG A 23 0.85 21.54 -22.72
CA ARG A 23 0.08 20.44 -23.34
C ARG A 23 -0.70 20.87 -24.58
N SER A 24 -1.18 22.11 -24.66
CA SER A 24 -1.97 22.61 -25.81
C SER A 24 -1.10 23.07 -26.97
N ASP A 25 0.07 23.63 -26.69
CA ASP A 25 0.87 24.35 -27.71
C ASP A 25 1.92 23.48 -28.40
N VAL A 26 2.26 22.33 -27.82
CA VAL A 26 3.27 21.42 -28.37
C VAL A 26 2.63 20.06 -28.57
N GLY A 27 2.25 19.74 -29.82
CA GLY A 27 1.78 18.41 -30.20
C GLY A 27 2.87 17.39 -29.95
N PHE A 28 2.85 16.73 -28.78
CA PHE A 28 3.93 15.87 -28.35
C PHE A 28 3.76 14.43 -28.88
N SER A 29 4.61 14.08 -29.85
CA SER A 29 5.05 12.70 -30.09
C SER A 29 6.60 12.69 -30.10
N GLY A 30 7.22 11.75 -29.38
CA GLY A 30 8.69 11.56 -29.34
C GLY A 30 9.39 11.88 -28.01
N GLU A 31 10.72 11.69 -27.99
CA GLU A 31 11.62 11.79 -26.80
C GLU A 31 11.47 13.10 -26.00
N ALA A 32 11.22 14.23 -26.67
CA ALA A 32 11.03 15.52 -26.01
C ALA A 32 9.75 15.56 -25.15
N GLY A 33 8.71 14.83 -25.54
CA GLY A 33 7.46 14.71 -24.78
C GLY A 33 7.61 13.84 -23.54
N HIS A 34 8.35 12.74 -23.66
CA HIS A 34 8.65 11.88 -22.53
C HIS A 34 9.62 12.50 -21.53
N ALA A 35 10.59 13.31 -21.99
CA ALA A 35 11.43 14.10 -21.09
C ALA A 35 10.62 15.17 -20.35
N ALA A 36 9.68 15.84 -21.03
CA ALA A 36 8.77 16.80 -20.40
C ALA A 36 7.82 16.12 -19.39
N GLU A 37 7.31 14.93 -19.69
CA GLU A 37 6.42 14.16 -18.81
C GLU A 37 7.16 13.58 -17.58
N SER A 38 8.37 13.08 -17.76
CA SER A 38 9.23 12.63 -16.66
C SER A 38 9.66 13.78 -15.76
N LEU A 39 9.89 14.97 -16.32
CA LEU A 39 10.20 16.19 -15.58
C LEU A 39 8.97 16.71 -14.81
N LEU A 40 7.78 16.68 -15.42
CA LEU A 40 6.51 17.01 -14.77
C LEU A 40 6.23 16.05 -13.61
N GLU A 41 6.50 14.75 -13.77
CA GLU A 41 6.33 13.79 -12.68
C GLU A 41 7.42 13.86 -11.60
N SER A 42 8.64 14.25 -11.96
CA SER A 42 9.65 14.62 -10.96
C SER A 42 9.22 15.85 -10.15
N ARG A 43 8.61 16.85 -10.80
CA ARG A 43 8.08 18.06 -10.13
C ARG A 43 6.85 17.76 -9.28
N ARG A 44 5.96 16.88 -9.73
CA ARG A 44 4.80 16.41 -8.95
C ARG A 44 5.25 15.67 -7.69
N ARG A 45 6.25 14.78 -7.77
CA ARG A 45 6.82 14.09 -6.61
C ARG A 45 7.48 15.03 -5.60
N ALA A 46 8.21 16.04 -6.08
CA ALA A 46 8.77 17.08 -5.21
C ALA A 46 7.67 17.89 -4.50
N LEU A 47 6.58 18.22 -5.20
CA LEU A 47 5.42 18.91 -4.60
C LEU A 47 4.65 18.03 -3.60
N ILE A 48 4.52 16.73 -3.85
CA ILE A 48 3.96 15.76 -2.89
C ILE A 48 4.83 15.67 -1.64
N THR A 49 6.15 15.66 -1.78
CA THR A 49 7.09 15.66 -0.64
C THR A 49 6.99 16.95 0.18
N ILE A 50 6.80 18.10 -0.48
CA ILE A 50 6.56 19.40 0.18
C ILE A 50 5.20 19.41 0.89
N ALA A 51 4.15 18.85 0.27
CA ALA A 51 2.83 18.72 0.88
C ALA A 51 2.82 17.76 2.07
N ASP A 52 3.59 16.66 2.01
CA ASP A 52 3.79 15.70 3.09
C ASP A 52 4.58 16.30 4.26
N GLY A 53 5.60 17.12 3.97
CA GLY A 53 6.27 17.93 5.00
C GLY A 53 5.33 18.93 5.67
N ALA A 54 4.42 19.55 4.91
CA ALA A 54 3.43 20.49 5.43
C ALA A 54 2.30 19.81 6.22
N SER A 55 1.87 18.59 5.86
CA SER A 55 0.88 17.80 6.59
C SER A 55 1.40 17.21 7.90
N LYS A 56 2.73 17.15 8.08
CA LYS A 56 3.38 16.76 9.35
C LYS A 56 3.40 17.90 10.38
N VAL A 57 3.14 19.15 9.97
CA VAL A 57 3.13 20.32 10.86
C VAL A 57 2.02 20.26 11.92
N PRO A 58 0.76 19.90 11.59
CA PRO A 58 -0.29 19.66 12.59
C PRO A 58 0.09 18.58 13.62
N ALA A 59 0.70 17.47 13.19
CA ALA A 59 1.12 16.40 14.10
C ALA A 59 2.24 16.84 15.05
N LEU A 60 3.17 17.67 14.58
CA LEU A 60 4.20 18.30 15.41
C LEU A 60 3.58 19.31 16.41
N ILE A 61 2.55 20.04 16.01
CA ILE A 61 1.78 20.93 16.90
C ILE A 61 1.03 20.13 17.97
N THR A 62 0.40 19.02 17.61
CA THR A 62 -0.28 18.11 18.55
C THR A 62 0.71 17.51 19.56
N ARG A 63 1.85 16.99 19.07
CA ARG A 63 2.89 16.43 19.94
C ARG A 63 3.47 17.49 20.90
N ALA A 64 3.61 18.74 20.44
CA ALA A 64 4.00 19.85 21.29
C ALA A 64 2.94 20.19 22.35
N ASN A 65 1.64 20.10 22.02
CA ASN A 65 0.55 20.30 22.97
C ASN A 65 0.46 19.17 24.02
N ASP A 66 0.65 17.91 23.63
CA ASP A 66 0.64 16.76 24.54
C ASP A 66 1.79 16.81 25.56
N GLN A 67 2.97 17.25 25.11
CA GLN A 67 4.12 17.49 26.00
C GLN A 67 3.85 18.65 26.97
N LEU A 68 3.12 19.68 26.52
CA LEU A 68 2.68 20.80 27.35
C LEU A 68 1.70 20.36 28.46
N ASP A 69 0.77 19.48 28.12
CA ASP A 69 -0.19 18.92 29.07
C ASP A 69 0.45 17.94 30.06
N HIS A 70 1.42 17.15 29.61
CA HIS A 70 2.22 16.31 30.50
C HIS A 70 3.03 17.16 31.49
N ALA A 71 3.68 18.23 31.02
CA ALA A 71 4.43 19.15 31.88
C ALA A 71 3.52 19.86 32.91
N ARG A 72 2.28 20.22 32.52
CA ARG A 72 1.28 20.78 33.45
C ARG A 72 0.89 19.80 34.55
N ARG A 73 0.71 18.51 34.22
CA ARG A 73 0.42 17.45 35.20
C ARG A 73 1.57 17.28 36.20
N VAL A 74 2.80 17.21 35.72
CA VAL A 74 4.00 17.09 36.56
C VAL A 74 4.17 18.31 37.47
N ALA A 75 3.95 19.53 36.95
CA ALA A 75 4.01 20.75 37.75
C ALA A 75 2.96 20.78 38.87
N ASN A 76 1.74 20.30 38.60
CA ASN A 76 0.67 20.21 39.60
C ASN A 76 0.98 19.14 40.67
N GLU A 77 1.55 18.01 40.29
CA GLU A 77 1.97 16.94 41.22
C GLU A 77 3.13 17.38 42.14
N ILE A 78 4.09 18.13 41.60
CA ILE A 78 5.20 18.70 42.40
C ILE A 78 4.67 19.79 43.35
N GLY A 79 3.73 20.62 42.89
CA GLY A 79 3.06 21.64 43.70
C GLY A 79 2.24 21.07 44.86
N ALA A 80 1.70 19.86 44.71
CA ALA A 80 0.98 19.13 45.75
C ALA A 80 1.90 18.59 46.86
N ARG A 81 3.21 18.43 46.61
CA ARG A 81 4.17 17.76 47.52
C ARG A 81 5.07 18.71 48.34
N THR A 82 4.95 20.04 48.21
CA THR A 82 5.88 21.02 48.84
C THR A 82 5.18 22.10 49.68
N ALA A 83 5.82 22.48 50.81
CA ALA A 83 5.30 23.39 51.85
C ALA A 83 5.30 24.89 51.44
N PRO A 84 4.48 25.75 52.09
CA PRO A 84 3.95 27.00 51.51
C PRO A 84 4.92 28.11 51.04
N PRO A 85 6.06 28.46 51.70
CA PRO A 85 6.81 29.64 51.30
C PRO A 85 7.75 29.44 50.10
N MET A 86 8.07 28.20 49.70
CA MET A 86 8.93 27.92 48.54
C MET A 86 8.15 27.84 47.20
N ARG A 87 6.81 27.97 47.24
CA ARG A 87 5.92 27.73 46.09
C ARG A 87 6.00 28.79 44.99
N ALA A 88 6.21 30.07 45.31
CA ALA A 88 6.08 31.13 44.32
C ALA A 88 7.35 31.30 43.48
N GLU A 89 8.53 31.33 44.10
CA GLU A 89 9.80 31.53 43.39
C GLU A 89 10.24 30.30 42.60
N ALA A 90 10.10 29.08 43.16
CA ALA A 90 10.46 27.86 42.45
C ALA A 90 9.54 27.58 41.26
N ALA A 91 8.23 27.85 41.40
CA ALA A 91 7.28 27.71 40.29
C ALA A 91 7.48 28.78 39.21
N ALA A 92 7.79 30.02 39.59
CA ALA A 92 8.11 31.09 38.64
C ALA A 92 9.43 30.81 37.90
N ALA A 93 10.45 30.32 38.59
CA ALA A 93 11.73 29.96 38.00
C ALA A 93 11.62 28.75 37.06
N ALA A 94 10.88 27.70 37.45
CA ALA A 94 10.63 26.53 36.62
C ALA A 94 9.79 26.88 35.38
N LYS A 95 8.74 27.70 35.54
CA LYS A 95 7.92 28.20 34.43
C LYS A 95 8.76 29.04 33.45
N ALA A 96 9.58 29.97 33.96
CA ALA A 96 10.45 30.80 33.13
C ALA A 96 11.59 30.01 32.47
N ALA A 97 12.09 28.93 33.08
CA ALA A 97 13.08 28.03 32.47
C ALA A 97 12.45 27.17 31.36
N LEU A 98 11.23 26.68 31.57
CA LEU A 98 10.48 25.88 30.61
C LEU A 98 10.02 26.70 29.40
N GLU A 99 9.52 27.92 29.62
CA GLU A 99 9.16 28.84 28.53
C GLU A 99 10.38 29.22 27.67
N ARG A 100 11.54 29.43 28.28
CA ARG A 100 12.81 29.70 27.57
C ARG A 100 13.32 28.49 26.78
N SER A 101 13.20 27.27 27.33
CA SER A 101 13.57 26.03 26.63
C SER A 101 12.67 25.81 25.41
N ASN A 102 11.36 25.94 25.58
CA ASN A 102 10.38 25.73 24.50
C ASN A 102 10.52 26.76 23.37
N GLU A 103 10.80 28.03 23.69
CA GLU A 103 11.05 29.05 22.67
C GLU A 103 12.38 28.82 21.93
N GLN A 104 13.42 28.35 22.63
CA GLN A 104 14.69 27.99 22.01
C GLN A 104 14.58 26.74 21.13
N ASP A 105 13.83 25.73 21.56
CA ASP A 105 13.65 24.49 20.82
C ASP A 105 12.75 24.68 19.59
N ALA A 106 11.68 25.48 19.71
CA ALA A 106 10.88 25.92 18.57
C ALA A 106 11.68 26.78 17.58
N LYS A 107 12.52 27.71 18.07
CA LYS A 107 13.44 28.49 17.22
C LYS A 107 14.49 27.61 16.55
N ARG A 108 15.02 26.59 17.22
CA ARG A 108 15.98 25.62 16.65
C ARG A 108 15.33 24.78 15.56
N ALA A 109 14.14 24.23 15.81
CA ALA A 109 13.36 23.48 14.82
C ALA A 109 13.00 24.35 13.61
N TYR A 110 12.51 25.57 13.83
CA TYR A 110 12.22 26.53 12.76
C TYR A 110 13.48 26.89 11.95
N THR A 111 14.62 27.08 12.62
CA THR A 111 15.89 27.38 11.95
C THR A 111 16.40 26.19 11.13
N ALA A 112 16.21 24.96 11.61
CA ALA A 112 16.54 23.74 10.87
C ALA A 112 15.70 23.62 9.59
N VAL A 113 14.38 23.81 9.68
CA VAL A 113 13.47 23.81 8.53
C VAL A 113 13.82 24.92 7.53
N VAL A 114 14.09 26.14 8.00
CA VAL A 114 14.50 27.25 7.11
C VAL A 114 15.87 26.98 6.46
N LYS A 115 16.79 26.29 7.14
CA LYS A 115 18.09 25.89 6.61
C LYS A 115 17.94 24.82 5.51
N GLU A 116 17.08 23.83 5.72
CA GLU A 116 16.77 22.80 4.73
C GLU A 116 16.08 23.39 3.49
N LEU A 117 15.10 24.28 3.68
CA LEU A 117 14.45 25.00 2.58
C LEU A 117 15.43 25.87 1.78
N ARG A 118 16.42 26.48 2.42
CA ARG A 118 17.46 27.26 1.74
C ARG A 118 18.48 26.38 1.01
N ALA A 119 18.85 25.23 1.57
CA ALA A 119 19.69 24.25 0.90
C ALA A 119 19.01 23.72 -0.37
N LEU A 120 17.73 23.36 -0.25
CA LEU A 120 16.90 22.92 -1.37
C LEU A 120 16.77 24.02 -2.45
N ALA A 121 16.55 25.28 -2.04
CA ALA A 121 16.50 26.41 -2.97
C ALA A 121 17.86 26.67 -3.67
N ALA A 122 18.98 26.38 -3.02
CA ALA A 122 20.32 26.50 -3.59
C ALA A 122 20.63 25.37 -4.59
N GLU A 123 20.14 24.15 -4.33
CA GLU A 123 20.23 22.99 -5.24
C GLU A 123 19.36 23.15 -6.48
N LEU A 124 18.18 23.77 -6.34
CA LEU A 124 17.26 24.01 -7.45
C LEU A 124 17.71 25.16 -8.37
N LYS A 125 18.54 26.09 -7.87
CA LYS A 125 19.02 27.27 -8.62
C LYS A 125 19.82 26.94 -9.89
N PRO A 126 20.82 26.02 -9.89
CA PRO A 126 21.51 25.62 -11.12
C PRO A 126 20.59 24.85 -12.08
N LEU A 127 19.68 24.00 -11.58
CA LEU A 127 18.71 23.30 -12.42
C LEU A 127 17.79 24.26 -13.19
N VAL A 128 17.37 25.36 -12.55
CA VAL A 128 16.56 26.42 -13.19
C VAL A 128 17.37 27.22 -14.22
N ALA A 129 18.68 27.44 -13.99
CA ALA A 129 19.57 28.10 -14.93
C ALA A 129 19.87 27.22 -16.18
N ASP A 130 20.02 25.91 -15.99
CA ASP A 130 20.18 24.94 -17.08
C ASP A 130 18.91 24.81 -17.93
N LEU A 131 17.73 24.81 -17.29
CA LEU A 131 16.43 24.86 -17.96
C LEU A 131 16.22 26.13 -18.80
N SER A 132 16.84 27.24 -18.41
CA SER A 132 16.72 28.53 -19.11
C SER A 132 17.68 28.67 -20.29
N SER A 133 18.73 27.84 -20.35
CA SER A 133 19.82 27.93 -21.33
C SER A 133 19.81 26.82 -22.39
N GLY A 134 19.01 25.76 -22.22
CA GLY A 134 18.79 24.74 -23.25
C GLY A 134 20.00 23.86 -23.59
N SER A 135 21.06 23.87 -22.79
CA SER A 135 22.23 23.01 -22.99
C SER A 135 22.18 21.79 -22.08
N PHE A 136 22.10 20.59 -22.66
CA PHE A 136 22.30 19.33 -21.94
C PHE A 136 23.60 18.65 -22.42
N PRO A 137 24.57 18.38 -21.51
CA PRO A 137 25.72 17.55 -21.82
C PRO A 137 25.40 16.07 -21.58
N GLY A 138 25.64 15.21 -22.57
CA GLY A 138 25.70 13.75 -22.34
C GLY A 138 25.04 12.82 -23.38
N THR A 139 24.57 13.31 -24.52
CA THR A 139 24.09 12.44 -25.61
C THR A 139 25.25 11.76 -26.34
N THR A 140 25.73 10.65 -25.77
CA THR A 140 26.47 9.65 -26.56
C THR A 140 25.47 8.68 -27.18
N GLN A 141 25.64 8.46 -28.48
CA GLN A 141 24.71 7.91 -29.47
C GLN A 141 24.49 6.37 -29.39
N ALA A 142 24.68 5.74 -28.23
CA ALA A 142 24.62 4.28 -28.11
C ALA A 142 23.65 3.86 -26.99
N GLY A 143 22.36 3.75 -27.32
CA GLY A 143 21.33 3.32 -26.36
C GLY A 143 19.87 3.53 -26.79
N GLN A 144 19.63 4.18 -27.94
CA GLN A 144 18.30 4.33 -28.53
C GLN A 144 17.81 3.01 -29.17
N ALA A 145 17.45 2.05 -28.34
CA ALA A 145 16.51 1.00 -28.74
C ALA A 145 15.10 1.46 -28.31
N ASN A 146 14.29 1.87 -29.28
CA ASN A 146 12.89 2.26 -29.10
C ASN A 146 12.14 1.20 -28.27
N ALA A 147 11.47 1.62 -27.20
CA ALA A 147 10.47 0.78 -26.54
C ALA A 147 9.42 0.35 -27.59
N PRO A 148 9.08 -0.95 -27.72
CA PRO A 148 8.11 -1.40 -28.71
C PRO A 148 6.77 -0.69 -28.54
N GLY A 149 6.23 -0.18 -29.65
CA GLY A 149 4.88 0.41 -29.73
C GLY A 149 3.79 -0.64 -29.50
N GLY A 150 3.50 -0.94 -28.23
CA GLY A 150 2.39 -1.79 -27.80
C GLY A 150 2.60 -3.31 -27.98
N LEU A 151 1.59 -4.09 -27.57
CA LEU A 151 1.60 -5.57 -27.54
C LEU A 151 1.96 -6.21 -28.89
N ARG A 152 1.50 -5.62 -30.00
CA ARG A 152 1.82 -6.11 -31.36
C ARG A 152 3.31 -5.98 -31.67
N ALA A 153 3.92 -4.83 -31.37
CA ALA A 153 5.35 -4.64 -31.61
C ALA A 153 6.18 -5.56 -30.73
N LEU A 154 5.76 -5.77 -29.47
CA LEU A 154 6.42 -6.70 -28.55
C LEU A 154 6.43 -8.14 -29.10
N SER A 155 5.35 -8.55 -29.78
CA SER A 155 5.22 -9.89 -30.38
C SER A 155 6.12 -10.14 -31.58
N GLN A 156 6.66 -9.08 -32.20
CA GLN A 156 7.55 -9.17 -33.37
C GLN A 156 9.03 -9.16 -32.99
N LEU A 157 9.35 -9.00 -31.70
CA LEU A 157 10.73 -9.03 -31.23
C LEU A 157 11.27 -10.46 -31.23
N THR A 158 12.54 -10.59 -31.60
CA THR A 158 13.31 -11.83 -31.46
C THR A 158 13.62 -12.11 -29.99
N PRO A 159 13.91 -13.38 -29.61
CA PRO A 159 14.32 -13.71 -28.24
C PRO A 159 15.48 -12.86 -27.72
N ALA A 160 16.48 -12.57 -28.57
CA ALA A 160 17.61 -11.72 -28.20
C ALA A 160 17.19 -10.26 -27.91
N GLN A 161 16.23 -9.72 -28.67
CA GLN A 161 15.69 -8.38 -28.44
C GLN A 161 14.83 -8.33 -27.17
N LEU A 162 14.05 -9.38 -26.89
CA LEU A 162 13.30 -9.50 -25.64
C LEU A 162 14.24 -9.56 -24.44
N ALA A 163 15.29 -10.37 -24.51
CA ALA A 163 16.30 -10.50 -23.46
C ALA A 163 17.10 -9.20 -23.22
N ALA A 164 17.19 -8.32 -24.21
CA ALA A 164 17.86 -7.02 -24.08
C ALA A 164 17.02 -5.98 -23.30
N LEU A 165 15.73 -6.23 -23.04
CA LEU A 165 14.90 -5.32 -22.25
C LEU A 165 15.24 -5.43 -20.77
N SER A 166 15.73 -4.33 -20.19
CA SER A 166 15.99 -4.24 -18.75
C SER A 166 14.71 -4.45 -17.93
N THR A 167 14.86 -4.96 -16.70
CA THR A 167 13.75 -5.10 -15.73
C THR A 167 12.94 -3.82 -15.57
N ALA A 168 13.59 -2.65 -15.52
CA ALA A 168 12.91 -1.37 -15.40
C ALA A 168 12.06 -1.02 -16.64
N GLN A 169 12.53 -1.36 -17.86
CA GLN A 169 11.73 -1.19 -19.08
C GLN A 169 10.52 -2.14 -19.07
N GLN A 170 10.73 -3.39 -18.66
CA GLN A 170 9.69 -4.40 -18.54
C GLN A 170 8.57 -3.97 -17.58
N ILE A 171 8.93 -3.49 -16.38
CA ILE A 171 7.97 -2.99 -15.38
C ILE A 171 7.17 -1.81 -15.93
N ARG A 172 7.83 -0.85 -16.60
CA ARG A 172 7.14 0.31 -17.22
C ARG A 172 6.17 -0.12 -18.31
N LEU A 173 6.57 -1.05 -19.16
CA LEU A 173 5.69 -1.60 -20.21
C LEU A 173 4.48 -2.30 -19.60
N ALA A 174 4.67 -3.10 -18.54
CA ALA A 174 3.57 -3.76 -17.84
C ALA A 174 2.57 -2.73 -17.30
N ALA A 175 3.05 -1.73 -16.54
CA ALA A 175 2.19 -0.69 -15.98
C ALA A 175 1.42 0.11 -17.04
N MET A 176 2.03 0.37 -18.21
CA MET A 176 1.36 1.04 -19.32
C MET A 176 0.27 0.17 -19.94
N LEU A 177 0.53 -1.12 -20.14
CA LEU A 177 -0.35 -2.05 -20.83
C LEU A 177 -1.46 -2.62 -19.94
N SER A 178 -1.25 -2.71 -18.63
CA SER A 178 -2.27 -3.08 -17.62
C SER A 178 -3.49 -2.14 -17.60
N LYS A 179 -3.40 -0.95 -18.23
CA LYS A 179 -4.54 -0.03 -18.38
C LYS A 179 -5.67 -0.58 -19.24
N ASP A 180 -5.41 -1.63 -20.02
CA ASP A 180 -6.38 -2.25 -20.92
C ASP A 180 -6.25 -3.79 -20.85
N PRO A 181 -6.73 -4.41 -19.75
CA PRO A 181 -6.53 -5.83 -19.50
C PRO A 181 -7.23 -6.73 -20.54
N ASP A 182 -8.34 -6.29 -21.13
CA ASP A 182 -9.02 -7.03 -22.20
C ASP A 182 -8.15 -7.14 -23.46
N LYS A 183 -7.45 -6.06 -23.83
CA LYS A 183 -6.47 -6.11 -24.93
C LYS A 183 -5.28 -6.99 -24.60
N VAL A 184 -4.83 -7.03 -23.35
CA VAL A 184 -3.77 -7.95 -22.91
C VAL A 184 -4.24 -9.39 -23.06
N TRP A 185 -5.43 -9.73 -22.58
CA TRP A 185 -6.01 -11.06 -22.73
C TRP A 185 -6.12 -11.45 -24.21
N GLY A 186 -6.75 -10.58 -25.01
CA GLY A 186 -6.94 -10.79 -26.44
C GLY A 186 -5.62 -10.97 -27.20
N TRP A 187 -4.56 -10.28 -26.77
CA TRP A 187 -3.22 -10.50 -27.28
C TRP A 187 -2.65 -11.85 -26.85
N TRP A 188 -2.71 -12.20 -25.57
CA TRP A 188 -2.12 -13.40 -25.01
C TRP A 188 -2.66 -14.68 -25.66
N ILE A 189 -3.97 -14.72 -25.94
CA ILE A 189 -4.60 -15.86 -26.61
C ILE A 189 -4.17 -16.04 -28.08
N THR A 190 -3.68 -14.98 -28.73
CA THR A 190 -3.18 -15.06 -30.12
C THR A 190 -1.76 -15.63 -30.24
N LEU A 191 -1.02 -15.67 -29.14
CA LEU A 191 0.35 -16.20 -29.12
C LEU A 191 0.33 -17.73 -29.24
N SER A 192 1.26 -18.27 -30.02
CA SER A 192 1.59 -19.70 -29.99
C SER A 192 2.24 -20.09 -28.65
N ASP A 193 2.19 -21.37 -28.30
CA ASP A 193 2.82 -21.87 -27.06
C ASP A 193 4.33 -21.61 -27.03
N ALA A 194 5.01 -21.70 -28.19
CA ALA A 194 6.41 -21.36 -28.32
C ALA A 194 6.68 -19.87 -28.02
N GLN A 195 5.80 -18.96 -28.47
CA GLN A 195 5.89 -17.55 -28.12
C GLN A 195 5.63 -17.34 -26.63
N ARG A 196 4.57 -17.93 -26.06
CA ARG A 196 4.28 -17.81 -24.61
C ARG A 196 5.44 -18.28 -23.75
N ALA A 197 6.07 -19.41 -24.10
CA ALA A 197 7.26 -19.92 -23.42
C ALA A 197 8.47 -18.96 -23.56
N THR A 198 8.66 -18.37 -24.74
CA THR A 198 9.71 -17.35 -24.97
C THR A 198 9.48 -16.12 -24.10
N PHE A 199 8.24 -15.63 -24.01
CA PHE A 199 7.87 -14.51 -23.15
C PHE A 199 8.08 -14.85 -21.67
N LEU A 200 7.67 -16.04 -21.22
CA LEU A 200 7.90 -16.46 -19.84
C LEU A 200 9.38 -16.53 -19.47
N THR A 201 10.22 -16.94 -20.42
CA THR A 201 11.68 -17.07 -20.22
C THR A 201 12.37 -15.70 -20.15
N HIS A 202 12.01 -14.76 -21.01
CA HIS A 202 12.75 -13.50 -21.17
C HIS A 202 12.08 -12.29 -20.52
N LEU A 203 10.78 -12.37 -20.24
CA LEU A 203 9.95 -11.25 -19.79
C LEU A 203 9.17 -11.54 -18.50
N ALA A 204 9.74 -12.36 -17.61
CA ALA A 204 9.11 -12.67 -16.32
C ALA A 204 8.77 -11.42 -15.46
N PRO A 205 9.63 -10.39 -15.36
CA PRO A 205 9.26 -9.14 -14.67
C PRO A 205 8.07 -8.40 -15.29
N PHE A 206 7.93 -8.44 -16.61
CA PHE A 206 6.79 -7.87 -17.34
C PHE A 206 5.51 -8.69 -17.09
N LEU A 207 5.55 -10.00 -17.36
CA LEU A 207 4.37 -10.86 -17.23
C LEU A 207 3.86 -10.92 -15.79
N GLY A 208 4.73 -10.99 -14.79
CA GLY A 208 4.34 -11.05 -13.37
C GLY A 208 3.57 -9.82 -12.86
N ARG A 209 3.53 -8.72 -13.64
CA ARG A 209 2.90 -7.44 -13.31
C ARG A 209 1.81 -7.01 -14.31
N LEU A 210 1.58 -7.79 -15.36
CA LEU A 210 0.69 -7.41 -16.46
C LEU A 210 -0.74 -7.87 -16.16
N ASP A 211 -1.63 -6.92 -15.89
CA ASP A 211 -3.06 -7.18 -15.67
C ASP A 211 -3.71 -7.67 -16.98
N GLY A 212 -4.68 -8.58 -16.89
CA GLY A 212 -5.31 -9.23 -18.04
C GLY A 212 -4.69 -10.57 -18.46
N LEU A 213 -3.58 -10.98 -17.83
CA LEU A 213 -3.06 -12.34 -17.98
C LEU A 213 -3.78 -13.30 -17.02
N PRO A 214 -3.93 -14.59 -17.39
CA PRO A 214 -4.39 -15.61 -16.46
C PRO A 214 -3.55 -15.64 -15.18
N PRO A 215 -4.15 -15.80 -13.98
CA PRO A 215 -3.41 -15.85 -12.73
C PRO A 215 -2.27 -16.88 -12.73
N ALA A 216 -2.48 -18.06 -13.32
CA ALA A 216 -1.44 -19.08 -13.49
C ALA A 216 -0.19 -18.58 -14.24
N VAL A 217 -0.36 -17.70 -15.24
CA VAL A 217 0.76 -17.13 -16.00
C VAL A 217 1.54 -16.14 -15.13
N ARG A 218 0.84 -15.29 -14.37
CA ARG A 218 1.49 -14.36 -13.43
C ARG A 218 2.23 -15.08 -12.32
N VAL A 219 1.64 -16.14 -11.78
CA VAL A 219 2.29 -17.00 -10.78
C VAL A 219 3.52 -17.68 -11.35
N ALA A 220 3.46 -18.23 -12.56
CA ALA A 220 4.63 -18.82 -13.22
C ALA A 220 5.75 -17.79 -13.45
N ALA A 221 5.40 -16.56 -13.87
CA ALA A 221 6.38 -15.49 -14.07
C ALA A 221 7.00 -15.03 -12.75
N ASN A 222 6.21 -14.87 -11.69
CA ASN A 222 6.72 -14.47 -10.38
C ASN A 222 7.47 -15.59 -9.65
N ARG A 223 7.25 -16.86 -9.99
CA ARG A 223 8.13 -17.96 -9.58
C ARG A 223 9.56 -17.74 -10.10
N THR A 224 9.70 -17.34 -11.37
CA THR A 224 11.00 -16.98 -11.95
C THR A 224 11.60 -15.73 -11.29
N ASN A 225 10.78 -14.70 -11.05
CA ASN A 225 11.22 -13.48 -10.37
C ASN A 225 11.70 -13.79 -8.94
N ALA A 226 10.97 -14.62 -8.20
CA ALA A 226 11.33 -15.05 -6.84
C ALA A 226 12.69 -15.75 -6.80
N GLY A 227 13.04 -16.56 -7.82
CA GLY A 227 14.37 -17.16 -7.93
C GLY A 227 15.48 -16.11 -8.14
N THR A 228 15.18 -15.02 -8.85
CA THR A 228 16.10 -13.89 -9.04
C THR A 228 16.28 -13.10 -7.75
N ASP A 229 15.18 -12.81 -7.05
CA ASP A 229 15.18 -12.10 -5.78
C ASP A 229 15.90 -12.91 -4.69
N LEU A 230 15.69 -14.23 -4.66
CA LEU A 230 16.37 -15.16 -3.77
C LEU A 230 17.90 -15.11 -3.97
N ALA A 231 18.38 -15.19 -5.21
CA ALA A 231 19.81 -15.11 -5.51
C ALA A 231 20.41 -13.74 -5.12
N ALA A 232 19.66 -12.65 -5.33
CA ALA A 232 20.09 -11.31 -4.90
C ALA A 232 20.19 -11.20 -3.38
N ASN A 233 19.20 -11.75 -2.65
CA ASN A 233 19.20 -11.78 -1.19
C ASN A 233 20.33 -12.65 -0.64
N GLU A 234 20.63 -13.79 -1.25
CA GLU A 234 21.78 -14.65 -0.87
C GLU A 234 23.12 -13.93 -1.03
N ALA A 235 23.29 -13.18 -2.13
CA ALA A 235 24.49 -12.36 -2.33
C ALA A 235 24.60 -11.25 -1.27
N GLU A 236 23.48 -10.59 -0.93
CA GLU A 236 23.46 -9.56 0.11
C GLU A 236 23.72 -10.14 1.50
N LEU A 237 23.16 -11.31 1.83
CA LEU A 237 23.45 -12.03 3.07
C LEU A 237 24.93 -12.37 3.19
N ALA A 238 25.56 -12.86 2.12
CA ALA A 238 26.99 -13.14 2.11
C ALA A 238 27.81 -11.86 2.36
N ARG A 239 27.43 -10.74 1.73
CA ARG A 239 28.07 -9.43 1.95
C ARG A 239 27.91 -8.95 3.39
N LEU A 240 26.70 -8.97 3.95
CA LEU A 240 26.40 -8.50 5.31
C LEU A 240 27.14 -9.32 6.38
N ARG A 241 27.22 -10.65 6.21
CA ARG A 241 27.94 -11.54 7.13
C ARG A 241 29.45 -11.35 7.12
N ALA A 242 30.02 -10.80 6.04
CA ALA A 242 31.44 -10.46 5.97
C ALA A 242 31.79 -9.12 6.64
N LEU A 243 30.80 -8.27 6.92
CA LEU A 243 31.00 -7.02 7.64
C LEU A 243 31.10 -7.27 9.16
N PRO A 244 31.75 -6.36 9.91
CA PRO A 244 31.63 -6.36 11.37
C PRO A 244 30.16 -6.34 11.80
N GLY A 245 29.81 -7.16 12.79
CA GLY A 245 28.46 -7.24 13.31
C GLY A 245 27.98 -5.88 13.83
N SER A 246 26.79 -5.48 13.39
CA SER A 246 26.05 -4.35 13.95
C SER A 246 24.60 -4.79 14.23
N PRO A 247 23.88 -4.13 15.15
CA PRO A 247 22.46 -4.39 15.37
C PRO A 247 21.63 -4.27 14.09
N GLU A 248 21.95 -3.27 13.25
CA GLU A 248 21.30 -3.06 11.94
C GLU A 248 21.54 -4.23 10.98
N ASN A 249 22.80 -4.67 10.83
CA ASN A 249 23.14 -5.81 9.99
C ASN A 249 22.47 -7.10 10.50
N THR A 250 22.42 -7.30 11.82
CA THR A 250 21.80 -8.47 12.45
C THR A 250 20.30 -8.51 12.15
N HIS A 251 19.61 -7.38 12.29
CA HIS A 251 18.19 -7.26 11.95
C HIS A 251 17.94 -7.50 10.46
N LYS A 252 18.75 -6.88 9.58
CA LYS A 252 18.63 -7.07 8.13
C LYS A 252 18.88 -8.51 7.70
N ILE A 253 19.85 -9.19 8.31
CA ILE A 253 20.12 -10.61 8.06
C ILE A 253 18.89 -11.45 8.41
N ALA A 254 18.30 -11.28 9.59
CA ALA A 254 17.12 -12.04 10.02
C ALA A 254 15.90 -11.83 9.09
N LEU A 255 15.72 -10.60 8.60
CA LEU A 255 14.67 -10.27 7.64
C LEU A 255 14.90 -10.97 6.29
N LEU A 256 16.11 -10.88 5.73
CA LEU A 256 16.45 -11.54 4.48
C LEU A 256 16.39 -13.07 4.58
N GLU A 257 16.70 -13.65 5.74
CA GLU A 257 16.52 -15.09 5.98
C GLU A 257 15.04 -15.48 5.94
N THR A 258 14.17 -14.70 6.60
CA THR A 258 12.72 -14.92 6.58
C THR A 258 12.15 -14.75 5.16
N GLU A 259 12.58 -13.72 4.44
CA GLU A 259 12.19 -13.49 3.06
C GLU A 259 12.66 -14.64 2.16
N ASN A 260 13.90 -15.11 2.31
CA ASN A 260 14.43 -16.22 1.51
C ASN A 260 13.64 -17.51 1.72
N ASP A 261 13.19 -17.79 2.93
CA ASP A 261 12.35 -18.96 3.19
C ASP A 261 10.97 -18.83 2.54
N TYR A 262 10.41 -17.63 2.47
CA TYR A 262 9.19 -17.35 1.69
C TYR A 262 9.42 -17.49 0.18
N LEU A 263 10.49 -16.90 -0.36
CA LEU A 263 10.82 -16.95 -1.79
C LEU A 263 11.15 -18.37 -2.25
N LYS A 264 11.81 -19.19 -1.43
CA LYS A 264 12.02 -20.63 -1.71
C LYS A 264 10.69 -21.36 -1.88
N ARG A 265 9.70 -21.08 -1.03
CA ARG A 265 8.34 -21.61 -1.15
C ARG A 265 7.62 -21.10 -2.41
N ALA A 266 7.93 -19.90 -2.88
CA ALA A 266 7.41 -19.44 -4.16
C ALA A 266 8.06 -20.17 -5.34
N VAL A 267 9.37 -20.41 -5.27
CA VAL A 267 10.15 -21.15 -6.26
C VAL A 267 9.69 -22.62 -6.36
N ASP A 268 9.46 -23.28 -5.22
CA ASP A 268 8.97 -24.66 -5.18
C ASP A 268 7.48 -24.80 -5.56
N GLY A 269 6.73 -23.69 -5.48
CA GLY A 269 5.33 -23.60 -5.86
C GLY A 269 4.32 -23.83 -4.74
N SER A 270 4.77 -24.03 -3.50
CA SER A 270 3.89 -24.08 -2.32
C SER A 270 3.31 -22.71 -1.94
N VAL A 271 3.96 -21.62 -2.36
CA VAL A 271 3.44 -20.25 -2.35
C VAL A 271 3.21 -19.81 -3.81
N GLN A 272 2.05 -19.23 -4.08
CA GLN A 272 1.68 -18.79 -5.44
C GLN A 272 1.64 -17.26 -5.51
N LEU A 273 2.75 -16.63 -5.90
CA LEU A 273 2.86 -15.17 -5.99
C LEU A 273 2.21 -14.63 -7.26
N TYR A 274 1.07 -13.94 -7.15
CA TYR A 274 0.49 -13.21 -8.27
C TYR A 274 1.18 -11.86 -8.52
N LEU A 275 1.71 -11.26 -7.47
CA LEU A 275 2.54 -10.06 -7.50
C LEU A 275 3.54 -10.12 -6.35
N TYR A 276 4.79 -9.77 -6.62
CA TYR A 276 5.80 -9.52 -5.59
C TYR A 276 6.70 -8.34 -5.99
N ASP A 277 6.69 -7.31 -5.16
CA ASP A 277 7.49 -6.10 -5.28
C ASP A 277 7.81 -5.57 -3.88
N ARG A 278 8.89 -6.10 -3.29
CA ARG A 278 9.32 -5.74 -1.94
C ARG A 278 9.52 -4.24 -1.80
N ASP A 279 10.18 -3.60 -2.76
CA ASP A 279 10.58 -2.19 -2.64
C ASP A 279 9.38 -1.24 -2.68
N ALA A 280 8.30 -1.65 -3.35
CA ALA A 280 7.05 -0.89 -3.40
C ALA A 280 6.03 -1.29 -2.31
N SER A 281 6.39 -2.20 -1.40
CA SER A 281 5.50 -2.82 -0.41
C SER A 281 4.25 -3.45 -1.05
N ARG A 282 4.47 -4.30 -2.07
CA ARG A 282 3.39 -4.95 -2.82
C ARG A 282 3.58 -6.45 -2.84
N VAL A 283 2.58 -7.18 -2.34
CA VAL A 283 2.49 -8.63 -2.42
C VAL A 283 1.02 -9.03 -2.61
N ILE A 284 0.80 -9.91 -3.58
CA ILE A 284 -0.48 -10.58 -3.75
C ILE A 284 -0.18 -12.07 -3.85
N GLU A 285 -0.68 -12.83 -2.89
CA GLU A 285 -0.59 -14.28 -2.86
C GLU A 285 -1.94 -14.89 -3.27
N VAL A 286 -1.89 -15.96 -4.05
CA VAL A 286 -3.07 -16.72 -4.45
C VAL A 286 -3.13 -18.03 -3.67
N VAL A 287 -4.26 -18.29 -3.05
CA VAL A 287 -4.54 -19.53 -2.35
C VAL A 287 -5.68 -20.23 -3.08
N GLY A 288 -5.49 -21.51 -3.42
CA GLY A 288 -6.44 -22.31 -4.23
C GLY A 288 -5.78 -22.96 -5.45
N ASP A 289 -6.58 -23.73 -6.21
CA ASP A 289 -6.12 -24.47 -7.39
C ASP A 289 -6.23 -23.63 -8.67
N LEU A 290 -5.07 -23.22 -9.21
CA LEU A 290 -4.97 -22.45 -10.45
C LEU A 290 -5.16 -23.28 -11.73
N SER A 291 -5.27 -24.61 -11.63
CA SER A 291 -5.48 -25.50 -12.77
C SER A 291 -6.94 -25.64 -13.18
N GLN A 292 -7.86 -25.20 -12.32
CA GLN A 292 -9.30 -25.29 -12.53
C GLN A 292 -9.91 -23.91 -12.81
N THR A 293 -11.05 -23.90 -13.48
CA THR A 293 -11.87 -22.70 -13.60
C THR A 293 -12.55 -22.44 -12.26
N PRO A 294 -12.30 -21.30 -11.59
CA PRO A 294 -12.89 -21.04 -10.30
C PRO A 294 -14.39 -20.74 -10.43
N THR A 295 -15.15 -21.19 -9.45
CA THR A 295 -16.56 -20.78 -9.26
C THR A 295 -16.65 -19.59 -8.31
N ASN A 296 -15.63 -19.36 -7.48
CA ASN A 296 -15.55 -18.25 -6.54
C ASN A 296 -14.17 -17.59 -6.61
N VAL A 297 -14.15 -16.27 -6.76
CA VAL A 297 -12.94 -15.45 -6.72
C VAL A 297 -13.07 -14.52 -5.54
N ILE A 298 -12.16 -14.67 -4.57
CA ILE A 298 -12.25 -13.97 -3.29
C ILE A 298 -11.07 -13.00 -3.20
N TYR A 299 -11.35 -11.73 -2.94
CA TYR A 299 -10.35 -10.69 -2.70
C TYR A 299 -10.28 -10.40 -1.20
N TYR A 300 -9.31 -10.98 -0.51
CA TYR A 300 -9.10 -10.74 0.91
C TYR A 300 -8.10 -9.61 1.13
N ASN A 301 -8.51 -8.59 1.89
CA ASN A 301 -7.70 -7.43 2.21
C ASN A 301 -7.54 -7.30 3.74
N PRO A 302 -6.31 -7.45 4.26
CA PRO A 302 -6.05 -7.45 5.69
C PRO A 302 -6.04 -6.04 6.29
N GLY A 303 -6.00 -5.96 7.62
CA GLY A 303 -6.06 -4.71 8.38
C GLY A 303 -4.79 -3.88 8.37
N THR A 304 -4.81 -2.81 9.16
CA THR A 304 -3.66 -1.94 9.43
C THR A 304 -2.45 -2.73 9.91
N PHE A 305 -1.28 -2.12 9.85
CA PHE A 305 0.01 -2.70 10.27
C PHE A 305 0.50 -3.89 9.45
N THR A 306 -0.32 -4.47 8.57
CA THR A 306 0.11 -5.58 7.71
C THR A 306 1.27 -5.15 6.80
N GLY A 307 2.44 -5.73 7.04
CA GLY A 307 3.67 -5.53 6.30
C GLY A 307 4.07 -6.73 5.45
N MET A 308 5.18 -6.62 4.72
CA MET A 308 5.76 -7.74 3.97
C MET A 308 6.09 -8.95 4.86
N PRO A 309 6.67 -8.78 6.08
CA PRO A 309 7.01 -9.90 6.94
C PRO A 309 5.82 -10.77 7.38
N ASP A 310 4.62 -10.20 7.44
CA ASP A 310 3.41 -10.94 7.84
C ASP A 310 3.02 -11.98 6.78
N PHE A 311 3.21 -11.65 5.50
CA PHE A 311 3.05 -12.60 4.40
C PHE A 311 4.11 -13.70 4.45
N TRP A 312 5.36 -13.35 4.74
CA TRP A 312 6.47 -14.32 4.76
C TRP A 312 6.28 -15.40 5.83
N LYS A 313 5.72 -15.00 6.99
CA LYS A 313 5.42 -15.89 8.12
C LYS A 313 4.15 -16.72 7.92
N GLY A 314 3.25 -16.33 7.01
CA GLY A 314 2.07 -17.11 6.62
C GLY A 314 0.80 -16.87 7.44
N GLY A 315 0.82 -15.95 8.42
CA GLY A 315 -0.33 -15.72 9.31
C GLY A 315 -1.52 -15.09 8.60
N VAL A 316 -1.25 -14.16 7.68
CA VAL A 316 -2.28 -13.41 6.93
C VAL A 316 -3.05 -14.32 5.97
N GLN A 317 -2.43 -15.42 5.52
CA GLN A 317 -3.01 -16.37 4.57
C GLN A 317 -3.86 -17.45 5.25
N ALA A 318 -3.89 -17.53 6.58
CA ALA A 318 -4.55 -18.62 7.31
C ALA A 318 -6.05 -18.73 6.97
N MET A 319 -6.77 -17.60 6.97
CA MET A 319 -8.19 -17.58 6.59
C MET A 319 -8.39 -18.04 5.14
N ALA A 320 -7.55 -17.59 4.21
CA ALA A 320 -7.63 -17.99 2.82
C ALA A 320 -7.43 -19.51 2.65
N GLY A 321 -6.45 -20.09 3.36
CA GLY A 321 -6.22 -21.53 3.41
C GLY A 321 -7.44 -22.29 3.93
N SER A 322 -8.05 -21.78 4.99
CA SER A 322 -9.27 -22.32 5.59
C SER A 322 -10.46 -22.27 4.62
N LEU A 323 -10.61 -21.23 3.81
CA LEU A 323 -11.69 -21.12 2.81
C LEU A 323 -11.54 -22.12 1.66
N VAL A 324 -10.34 -22.33 1.15
CA VAL A 324 -10.13 -23.22 -0.03
C VAL A 324 -10.10 -24.70 0.33
N GLN A 325 -9.82 -25.06 1.59
CA GLN A 325 -9.64 -26.46 2.01
C GLN A 325 -10.84 -27.35 1.66
N ASP A 326 -12.06 -26.84 1.85
CA ASP A 326 -13.30 -27.58 1.59
C ASP A 326 -14.01 -27.14 0.29
N HIS A 327 -13.46 -26.15 -0.42
CA HIS A 327 -14.06 -25.53 -1.60
C HIS A 327 -13.03 -25.43 -2.74
N PRO A 328 -12.76 -26.52 -3.49
CA PRO A 328 -11.72 -26.55 -4.52
C PRO A 328 -11.95 -25.59 -5.70
N GLY A 329 -13.19 -25.10 -5.88
CA GLY A 329 -13.53 -24.07 -6.87
C GLY A 329 -13.26 -22.63 -6.39
N ALA A 330 -12.76 -22.42 -5.17
CA ALA A 330 -12.44 -21.11 -4.64
C ALA A 330 -10.98 -20.72 -4.92
N LEU A 331 -10.80 -19.47 -5.34
CA LEU A 331 -9.49 -18.86 -5.53
C LEU A 331 -9.42 -17.56 -4.73
N VAL A 332 -8.55 -17.50 -3.73
CA VAL A 332 -8.41 -16.35 -2.84
C VAL A 332 -7.16 -15.57 -3.17
N PHE A 333 -7.32 -14.29 -3.52
CA PHE A 333 -6.25 -13.31 -3.62
C PHE A 333 -6.10 -12.61 -2.27
N VAL A 334 -5.01 -12.91 -1.56
CA VAL A 334 -4.63 -12.20 -0.33
C VAL A 334 -3.81 -10.97 -0.72
N THR A 335 -4.35 -9.78 -0.47
CA THR A 335 -3.91 -8.55 -1.15
C THR A 335 -3.24 -7.56 -0.21
N LYS A 336 -2.01 -7.18 -0.54
CA LYS A 336 -1.33 -5.98 -0.03
C LYS A 336 -0.67 -5.29 -1.22
N ASP A 337 -1.37 -4.32 -1.82
CA ASP A 337 -0.87 -3.66 -3.03
C ASP A 337 -0.38 -2.22 -2.78
N GLY A 338 0.49 -2.07 -1.78
CA GLY A 338 1.07 -0.80 -1.35
C GLY A 338 1.27 -0.71 0.17
N ALA A 339 1.74 0.45 0.61
CA ALA A 339 1.92 0.72 2.03
C ALA A 339 0.57 0.81 2.75
N PHE A 340 0.43 0.13 3.88
CA PHE A 340 -0.78 0.15 4.69
C PHE A 340 -0.61 1.11 5.88
N PRO A 341 -1.71 1.63 6.46
CA PRO A 341 -1.60 2.51 7.62
C PRO A 341 -0.86 1.83 8.78
N GLY A 342 0.06 2.57 9.39
CA GLY A 342 0.86 2.03 10.50
C GLY A 342 2.04 1.14 10.08
N GLU A 343 2.21 0.85 8.80
CA GLU A 343 3.40 0.15 8.32
C GLU A 343 4.65 1.03 8.46
N ASN A 344 5.77 0.43 8.87
CA ASN A 344 7.04 1.13 9.00
C ASN A 344 7.52 1.71 7.65
N ASP A 345 8.23 2.84 7.69
CA ASP A 345 8.82 3.53 6.52
C ASP A 345 9.75 2.63 5.70
N THR A 346 10.33 1.58 6.32
CA THR A 346 11.18 0.62 5.61
C THR A 346 10.44 -0.61 5.09
N ASN A 347 9.13 -0.75 5.32
CA ASN A 347 8.27 -1.93 5.04
C ASN A 347 8.73 -3.29 5.58
N LEU A 348 9.91 -3.31 6.21
CA LEU A 348 10.57 -4.46 6.83
C LEU A 348 10.65 -4.36 8.35
N GLY A 349 10.37 -3.17 8.90
CA GLY A 349 10.43 -2.91 10.34
C GLY A 349 9.13 -3.22 11.08
N GLU A 350 9.19 -3.21 12.40
CA GLU A 350 8.03 -3.37 13.27
C GLU A 350 6.96 -2.29 13.00
N PRO A 351 5.67 -2.62 13.17
CA PRO A 351 4.56 -1.65 13.04
C PRO A 351 4.79 -0.36 13.82
N ASP A 352 4.50 0.79 13.19
CA ASP A 352 4.55 2.09 13.83
C ASP A 352 3.17 2.49 14.35
N MET A 353 2.95 2.19 15.63
CA MET A 353 1.71 2.54 16.34
C MET A 353 1.43 4.05 16.35
N THR A 354 2.42 4.92 16.14
CA THR A 354 2.19 6.37 16.09
C THR A 354 1.49 6.81 14.80
N ARG A 355 1.50 5.95 13.78
CA ARG A 355 0.88 6.17 12.47
C ARG A 355 -0.51 5.56 12.36
N ILE A 356 -1.07 5.01 13.45
CA ILE A 356 -2.42 4.43 13.45
C ILE A 356 -3.52 5.41 13.02
N LEU A 357 -3.32 6.72 13.25
CA LEU A 357 -4.28 7.76 12.83
C LEU A 357 -4.39 7.90 11.30
N GLU A 358 -3.39 7.44 10.54
CA GLU A 358 -3.47 7.39 9.07
C GLU A 358 -4.64 6.52 8.62
N ALA A 359 -5.02 5.52 9.42
CA ALA A 359 -6.10 4.60 9.12
C ALA A 359 -7.46 5.30 9.04
N ASN A 360 -7.61 6.50 9.60
CA ASN A 360 -8.83 7.31 9.49
C ASN A 360 -8.83 8.25 8.28
N SER A 361 -7.73 8.36 7.54
CA SER A 361 -7.65 9.25 6.38
C SER A 361 -8.13 8.57 5.10
N ALA A 362 -9.01 9.23 4.35
CA ALA A 362 -9.40 8.79 3.00
C ALA A 362 -8.21 8.72 2.02
N THR A 363 -7.13 9.49 2.26
CA THR A 363 -5.93 9.40 1.41
C THR A 363 -5.16 8.10 1.60
N SER A 364 -5.37 7.39 2.72
CA SER A 364 -4.69 6.13 3.00
C SER A 364 -5.17 5.00 2.09
N THR A 365 -6.42 5.08 1.59
CA THR A 365 -7.01 4.04 0.74
C THR A 365 -6.88 4.34 -0.76
N THR A 366 -6.71 5.59 -1.19
CA THR A 366 -6.85 5.98 -2.61
C THR A 366 -6.03 5.11 -3.57
N THR A 367 -4.72 4.98 -3.36
CA THR A 367 -3.85 4.22 -4.29
C THR A 367 -4.06 2.72 -4.19
N THR A 368 -4.24 2.17 -2.98
CA THR A 368 -4.45 0.74 -2.77
C THR A 368 -5.82 0.29 -3.28
N ALA A 369 -6.83 1.15 -3.22
CA ALA A 369 -8.18 0.91 -3.70
C ALA A 369 -8.23 0.90 -5.24
N GLU A 370 -7.61 1.88 -5.90
CA GLU A 370 -7.48 1.91 -7.36
C GLU A 370 -6.77 0.67 -7.90
N ARG A 371 -5.74 0.21 -7.18
CA ARG A 371 -4.99 -1.01 -7.52
C ARG A 371 -5.82 -2.27 -7.29
N LEU A 372 -6.60 -2.35 -6.21
CA LEU A 372 -7.51 -3.46 -5.98
C LEU A 372 -8.61 -3.52 -7.07
N ALA A 373 -9.16 -2.38 -7.47
CA ALA A 373 -10.08 -2.31 -8.61
C ALA A 373 -9.40 -2.73 -9.93
N SER A 374 -8.13 -2.36 -10.14
CA SER A 374 -7.34 -2.82 -11.29
C SER A 374 -7.10 -4.33 -11.27
N LEU A 375 -6.77 -4.89 -10.10
CA LEU A 375 -6.62 -6.32 -9.90
C LEU A 375 -7.90 -7.06 -10.29
N GLN A 376 -9.05 -6.61 -9.80
CA GLN A 376 -10.34 -7.24 -10.14
C GLN A 376 -10.57 -7.24 -11.65
N ARG A 377 -10.47 -6.06 -12.30
CA ARG A 377 -10.59 -5.95 -13.76
C ARG A 377 -9.60 -6.84 -14.51
N GLY A 378 -8.37 -6.93 -14.01
CA GLY A 378 -7.33 -7.78 -14.59
C GLY A 378 -7.66 -9.28 -14.51
N VAL A 379 -8.28 -9.72 -13.42
CA VAL A 379 -8.71 -11.11 -13.22
C VAL A 379 -9.94 -11.42 -14.07
N THR A 380 -10.93 -10.53 -14.11
CA THR A 380 -12.19 -10.74 -14.84
C THR A 380 -12.06 -10.57 -16.36
N ALA A 381 -10.97 -9.96 -16.85
CA ALA A 381 -10.63 -9.93 -18.27
C ALA A 381 -10.42 -11.34 -18.88
N ASN A 382 -10.12 -12.35 -18.05
CA ASN A 382 -10.14 -13.75 -18.49
C ASN A 382 -11.60 -14.27 -18.49
N PRO A 383 -12.18 -14.64 -19.66
CA PRO A 383 -13.57 -15.10 -19.75
C PRO A 383 -13.88 -16.37 -18.94
N GLN A 384 -12.86 -17.14 -18.55
CA GLN A 384 -13.05 -18.28 -17.64
C GLN A 384 -13.57 -17.85 -16.27
N TYR A 385 -13.35 -16.59 -15.88
CA TYR A 385 -13.69 -16.06 -14.56
C TYR A 385 -15.00 -15.26 -14.60
N THR A 386 -15.62 -15.08 -15.78
CA THR A 386 -16.83 -14.26 -15.96
C THR A 386 -18.03 -14.75 -15.18
N TYR A 387 -18.12 -16.05 -14.90
CA TYR A 387 -19.22 -16.64 -14.14
C TYR A 387 -18.84 -16.99 -12.70
N ALA A 388 -17.61 -16.67 -12.28
CA ALA A 388 -17.22 -16.85 -10.90
C ALA A 388 -17.85 -15.76 -10.05
N GLN A 389 -18.37 -16.14 -8.89
CA GLN A 389 -18.85 -15.18 -7.91
C GLN A 389 -17.66 -14.42 -7.32
N ALA A 390 -17.74 -13.09 -7.31
CA ALA A 390 -16.72 -12.19 -6.81
C ALA A 390 -17.06 -11.76 -5.37
N THR A 391 -16.29 -12.25 -4.41
CA THR A 391 -16.44 -11.87 -2.99
C THR A 391 -15.26 -11.00 -2.57
N ALA A 392 -15.51 -9.87 -1.92
CA ALA A 392 -14.47 -9.14 -1.20
C ALA A 392 -14.58 -9.39 0.31
N ILE A 393 -13.45 -9.56 0.97
CA ILE A 393 -13.37 -9.73 2.43
C ILE A 393 -12.40 -8.69 2.97
N GLY A 394 -12.90 -7.78 3.81
CA GLY A 394 -12.09 -6.74 4.44
C GLY A 394 -12.01 -6.92 5.94
N HIS A 395 -10.80 -7.12 6.47
CA HIS A 395 -10.56 -7.10 7.92
C HIS A 395 -10.15 -5.72 8.41
N SER A 396 -10.77 -5.20 9.47
CA SER A 396 -10.36 -3.92 10.06
C SER A 396 -10.34 -2.80 9.01
N TRP A 397 -9.23 -2.08 8.86
CA TRP A 397 -9.03 -1.08 7.80
C TRP A 397 -9.17 -1.64 6.37
N GLY A 398 -8.94 -2.94 6.16
CA GLY A 398 -9.14 -3.58 4.86
C GLY A 398 -10.55 -3.36 4.30
N LEU A 399 -11.58 -3.23 5.15
CA LEU A 399 -12.94 -2.86 4.70
C LEU A 399 -12.96 -1.48 4.01
N ALA A 400 -12.26 -0.50 4.57
CA ALA A 400 -12.22 0.85 4.00
C ALA A 400 -11.57 0.83 2.60
N ASN A 401 -10.57 -0.01 2.40
CA ASN A 401 -9.93 -0.19 1.12
C ASN A 401 -10.79 -0.99 0.12
N ILE A 402 -11.54 -2.02 0.58
CA ILE A 402 -12.55 -2.71 -0.25
C ILE A 402 -13.60 -1.72 -0.75
N THR A 403 -14.24 -0.99 0.15
CA THR A 403 -15.33 -0.06 -0.21
C THR A 403 -14.84 1.13 -1.03
N ALA A 404 -13.63 1.64 -0.75
CA ALA A 404 -12.98 2.61 -1.64
C ALA A 404 -12.67 2.03 -3.03
N SER A 405 -12.42 0.71 -3.15
CA SER A 405 -12.21 0.09 -4.47
C SER A 405 -13.50 0.05 -5.28
N GLU A 406 -14.66 -0.05 -4.63
CA GLU A 406 -15.97 0.07 -5.32
C GLU A 406 -16.14 1.48 -5.89
N GLU A 407 -15.77 2.54 -5.14
CA GLU A 407 -15.73 3.91 -5.68
C GLU A 407 -14.76 4.04 -6.88
N ALA A 408 -13.71 3.23 -6.92
CA ALA A 408 -12.75 3.15 -8.03
C ALA A 408 -13.20 2.20 -9.18
N GLY A 409 -14.44 1.71 -9.12
CA GLY A 409 -15.08 0.90 -10.16
C GLY A 409 -14.85 -0.60 -10.04
N ALA A 410 -14.45 -1.10 -8.87
CA ALA A 410 -14.58 -2.52 -8.54
C ALA A 410 -16.06 -2.87 -8.33
N HIS A 411 -16.46 -4.09 -8.66
CA HIS A 411 -17.79 -4.61 -8.33
C HIS A 411 -17.68 -6.01 -7.72
N TYR A 412 -18.46 -6.29 -6.68
CA TYR A 412 -18.45 -7.57 -5.99
C TYR A 412 -19.90 -8.07 -5.86
N ASP A 413 -20.12 -9.37 -5.97
CA ASP A 413 -21.43 -9.95 -5.65
C ASP A 413 -21.68 -9.92 -4.14
N GLN A 414 -20.59 -10.04 -3.36
CA GLN A 414 -20.62 -10.03 -1.90
C GLN A 414 -19.44 -9.24 -1.32
N VAL A 415 -19.71 -8.50 -0.24
CA VAL A 415 -18.69 -7.86 0.59
C VAL A 415 -18.89 -8.30 2.04
N ILE A 416 -17.87 -8.98 2.56
CA ILE A 416 -17.82 -9.46 3.93
C ILE A 416 -16.87 -8.58 4.73
N SER A 417 -17.41 -7.94 5.75
CA SER A 417 -16.63 -7.23 6.75
C SER A 417 -16.31 -8.13 7.93
N LEU A 418 -15.03 -8.18 8.29
CA LEU A 418 -14.53 -8.85 9.48
C LEU A 418 -14.02 -7.78 10.45
N SER A 419 -14.83 -7.39 11.43
CA SER A 419 -14.58 -6.25 12.30
C SER A 419 -14.11 -5.03 11.49
N GLY A 420 -14.90 -4.58 10.50
CA GLY A 420 -14.46 -3.53 9.58
C GLY A 420 -14.44 -2.15 10.20
N ALA A 421 -13.45 -1.34 9.82
CA ALA A 421 -13.19 -0.04 10.45
C ALA A 421 -14.18 1.05 10.03
N TRP A 422 -14.35 1.28 8.73
CA TRP A 422 -15.22 2.33 8.19
C TRP A 422 -15.37 2.18 6.67
N MET A 423 -16.27 2.97 6.09
CA MET A 423 -16.47 3.13 4.64
C MET A 423 -16.30 4.61 4.24
N PRO A 424 -15.71 4.91 3.06
CA PRO A 424 -15.55 6.28 2.59
C PRO A 424 -16.86 7.07 2.60
N LYS A 425 -16.77 8.38 2.86
CA LYS A 425 -17.97 9.24 2.95
C LYS A 425 -18.78 9.29 1.65
N GLY A 426 -18.14 9.11 0.49
CA GLY A 426 -18.80 9.09 -0.81
C GLY A 426 -19.40 7.73 -1.18
N TRP A 427 -19.06 6.69 -0.42
CA TRP A 427 -19.42 5.33 -0.73
C TRP A 427 -20.89 5.09 -0.38
N THR A 428 -21.56 4.36 -1.26
CA THR A 428 -22.93 3.91 -1.06
C THR A 428 -23.01 2.44 -1.46
N PRO A 429 -23.75 1.61 -0.71
CA PRO A 429 -23.90 0.20 -1.05
C PRO A 429 -24.52 0.03 -2.45
N ASP A 430 -23.93 -0.85 -3.25
CA ASP A 430 -24.51 -1.25 -4.53
C ASP A 430 -25.73 -2.17 -4.25
N PRO A 431 -26.92 -1.87 -4.79
CA PRO A 431 -28.12 -2.68 -4.54
C PRO A 431 -28.04 -4.11 -5.09
N SER A 432 -27.08 -4.42 -5.96
CA SER A 432 -26.81 -5.76 -6.47
C SER A 432 -25.76 -6.54 -5.67
N THR A 433 -25.11 -5.89 -4.69
CA THR A 433 -24.09 -6.49 -3.82
C THR A 433 -24.68 -6.82 -2.45
N THR A 434 -24.36 -8.00 -1.92
CA THR A 434 -24.72 -8.35 -0.54
C THR A 434 -23.63 -7.89 0.41
N TYR A 435 -24.01 -7.11 1.43
CA TYR A 435 -23.08 -6.60 2.46
C TYR A 435 -23.37 -7.24 3.82
N ARG A 436 -22.35 -7.87 4.42
CA ARG A 436 -22.46 -8.58 5.70
C ARG A 436 -21.29 -8.26 6.62
N ASP A 437 -21.56 -7.97 7.88
CA ASP A 437 -20.54 -7.71 8.90
C ASP A 437 -20.57 -8.75 10.02
N TYR A 438 -19.38 -9.24 10.34
CA TYR A 438 -19.08 -10.17 11.42
C TYR A 438 -18.10 -9.50 12.37
N SER A 439 -18.40 -9.49 13.67
CA SER A 439 -17.52 -8.92 14.70
C SER A 439 -17.61 -9.65 16.03
N TYR A 440 -16.52 -9.62 16.78
CA TYR A 440 -16.51 -9.82 18.24
C TYR A 440 -16.63 -8.46 18.95
N PRO A 441 -16.92 -8.43 20.27
CA PRO A 441 -16.68 -7.26 21.09
C PRO A 441 -15.15 -7.04 21.18
N ASP A 442 -14.65 -6.10 20.41
CA ASP A 442 -13.22 -5.85 20.23
C ASP A 442 -12.88 -4.36 20.35
N ILE A 443 -11.59 -4.03 20.31
CA ILE A 443 -11.10 -2.66 20.53
C ILE A 443 -11.62 -1.67 19.48
N LEU A 444 -11.85 -2.12 18.26
CA LEU A 444 -12.34 -1.30 17.17
C LEU A 444 -13.82 -0.98 17.38
N GLN A 445 -14.61 -1.95 17.81
CA GLN A 445 -16.02 -1.71 18.11
C GLN A 445 -16.20 -0.61 19.16
N TYR A 446 -15.38 -0.59 20.21
CA TYR A 446 -15.37 0.50 21.19
C TYR A 446 -14.94 1.83 20.57
N ALA A 447 -13.87 1.84 19.75
CA ALA A 447 -13.39 3.06 19.11
C ALA A 447 -14.45 3.70 18.19
N GLN A 448 -15.25 2.88 17.50
CA GLN A 448 -16.36 3.33 16.66
C GLN A 448 -17.52 3.90 17.50
N GLU A 449 -17.87 3.27 18.62
CA GLU A 449 -18.92 3.75 19.53
C GLU A 449 -18.60 5.15 20.08
N PHE A 450 -17.32 5.40 20.41
CA PHE A 450 -16.85 6.71 20.87
C PHE A 450 -16.54 7.70 19.74
N GLY A 451 -16.78 7.34 18.47
CA GLY A 451 -16.57 8.21 17.31
C GLY A 451 -15.10 8.52 17.01
N VAL A 452 -14.17 7.71 17.50
CA VAL A 452 -12.72 7.85 17.26
C VAL A 452 -12.33 7.35 15.87
N VAL A 453 -13.13 6.44 15.30
CA VAL A 453 -12.92 5.83 13.98
C VAL A 453 -14.14 6.05 13.09
N GLY A 454 -13.88 6.39 11.82
CA GLY A 454 -14.89 6.33 10.75
C GLY A 454 -15.95 7.42 10.71
N GLU A 455 -15.92 8.41 11.62
CA GLU A 455 -16.92 9.51 11.69
C GLU A 455 -18.39 9.04 11.57
N ASN A 456 -18.70 7.86 12.13
CA ASN A 456 -19.99 7.15 12.06
C ASN A 456 -20.34 6.44 10.74
N HIS A 457 -19.49 6.44 9.71
CA HIS A 457 -19.65 5.58 8.53
C HIS A 457 -18.99 4.23 8.78
N VAL A 458 -19.62 3.40 9.61
CA VAL A 458 -19.10 2.10 10.07
C VAL A 458 -20.10 0.99 9.77
N PRO A 459 -19.66 -0.25 9.53
CA PRO A 459 -20.55 -1.31 9.01
C PRO A 459 -21.71 -1.64 9.96
N ARG A 460 -21.52 -1.53 11.27
CA ARG A 460 -22.55 -1.90 12.27
C ARG A 460 -23.53 -0.78 12.63
N ARG A 461 -23.75 0.18 11.74
CA ARG A 461 -24.80 1.21 11.86
C ARG A 461 -26.07 0.77 11.12
N PRO A 462 -27.29 1.07 11.61
CA PRO A 462 -28.53 0.66 10.94
C PRO A 462 -28.69 1.13 9.49
N ASP A 463 -28.02 2.23 9.10
CA ASP A 463 -28.07 2.86 7.79
C ASP A 463 -26.82 2.63 6.93
N SER A 464 -25.91 1.73 7.36
CA SER A 464 -24.65 1.46 6.66
C SER A 464 -24.81 0.70 5.34
N GLY A 465 -25.92 -0.01 5.16
CA GLY A 465 -26.10 -0.99 4.09
C GLY A 465 -25.60 -2.40 4.43
N PHE A 466 -24.80 -2.57 5.49
CA PHE A 466 -24.36 -3.88 5.96
C PHE A 466 -25.42 -4.51 6.87
N SER A 467 -25.76 -5.76 6.58
CA SER A 467 -26.46 -6.62 7.53
C SER A 467 -25.49 -7.12 8.60
N TYR A 468 -25.96 -7.24 9.85
CA TYR A 468 -25.16 -7.76 10.95
C TYR A 468 -26.05 -8.42 12.01
N ASP A 469 -25.55 -9.52 12.57
CA ASP A 469 -26.12 -10.19 13.74
C ASP A 469 -25.48 -9.67 15.04
N PRO A 470 -25.96 -10.04 16.24
CA PRO A 470 -25.24 -9.76 17.49
C PRO A 470 -23.76 -10.20 17.43
N TYR A 471 -22.93 -9.58 18.27
CA TYR A 471 -21.53 -9.96 18.35
C TYR A 471 -21.35 -11.45 18.70
N TYR A 472 -20.34 -12.07 18.11
CA TYR A 472 -19.93 -13.43 18.50
C TYR A 472 -19.38 -13.42 19.93
N GLU A 473 -19.52 -14.54 20.63
CA GLU A 473 -18.95 -14.68 21.97
C GLU A 473 -17.43 -14.74 21.90
N ALA A 474 -16.78 -13.72 22.45
CA ALA A 474 -15.33 -13.67 22.54
C ALA A 474 -14.80 -14.70 23.55
N PRO A 475 -13.68 -15.40 23.26
CA PRO A 475 -13.03 -16.31 24.21
C PRO A 475 -12.55 -15.60 25.50
N SER A 476 -12.26 -14.31 25.40
CA SER A 476 -11.86 -13.46 26.51
C SER A 476 -12.61 -12.14 26.47
N ALA A 477 -13.33 -11.82 27.54
CA ALA A 477 -14.07 -10.56 27.67
C ALA A 477 -13.17 -9.33 27.85
N PHE A 478 -11.86 -9.52 28.09
CA PHE A 478 -10.93 -8.43 28.40
C PHE A 478 -9.76 -8.32 27.40
N ASP A 479 -9.63 -9.26 26.46
CA ASP A 479 -8.60 -9.22 25.43
C ASP A 479 -9.11 -8.60 24.12
N PHE A 480 -9.36 -7.30 24.15
CA PHE A 480 -9.97 -6.59 23.03
C PHE A 480 -9.11 -6.59 21.75
N PHE A 481 -7.78 -6.64 21.88
CA PHE A 481 -6.87 -6.73 20.74
C PHE A 481 -6.79 -8.15 20.20
N GLY A 482 -6.70 -9.15 21.08
CA GLY A 482 -6.77 -10.56 20.68
C GLY A 482 -8.07 -10.89 19.97
N ASN A 483 -9.22 -10.40 20.47
CA ASN A 483 -10.51 -10.58 19.82
C ASN A 483 -10.58 -9.94 18.43
N HIS A 484 -9.98 -8.76 18.25
CA HIS A 484 -9.95 -8.06 16.96
C HIS A 484 -9.17 -8.85 15.89
N ASN A 485 -8.10 -9.53 16.31
CA ASN A 485 -7.29 -10.35 15.41
C ASN A 485 -7.82 -11.78 15.27
N LEU A 486 -8.53 -12.29 16.27
CA LEU A 486 -9.09 -13.65 16.29
C LEU A 486 -9.94 -13.93 15.05
N ILE A 487 -10.71 -12.93 14.59
CA ILE A 487 -11.68 -13.05 13.51
C ILE A 487 -11.10 -13.50 12.16
N THR A 488 -9.79 -13.29 11.94
CA THR A 488 -9.10 -13.70 10.71
C THR A 488 -8.24 -14.97 10.90
N THR A 489 -8.29 -15.59 12.07
CA THR A 489 -7.50 -16.79 12.36
C THR A 489 -8.26 -18.06 12.04
N ASP A 490 -7.55 -19.07 11.54
CA ASP A 490 -8.03 -20.46 11.46
C ASP A 490 -7.82 -21.19 12.79
N SER A 491 -8.43 -20.66 13.86
CA SER A 491 -8.32 -21.22 15.21
C SER A 491 -9.63 -21.86 15.66
N GLN A 492 -9.53 -22.83 16.57
CA GLN A 492 -10.71 -23.48 17.15
C GLN A 492 -11.64 -22.48 17.85
N ALA A 493 -11.09 -21.40 18.41
CA ALA A 493 -11.84 -20.33 19.04
C ALA A 493 -12.64 -19.48 18.03
N ASN A 494 -12.21 -19.40 16.77
CA ASN A 494 -12.89 -18.66 15.71
C ASN A 494 -13.79 -19.53 14.81
N LYS A 495 -13.86 -20.84 15.08
CA LYS A 495 -14.46 -21.81 14.16
C LYS A 495 -15.94 -21.56 13.85
N SER A 496 -16.72 -21.07 14.83
CA SER A 496 -18.15 -20.76 14.60
C SER A 496 -18.29 -19.67 13.54
N LEU A 497 -17.60 -18.55 13.74
CA LEU A 497 -17.62 -17.42 12.81
C LEU A 497 -17.10 -17.83 11.42
N LEU A 498 -16.00 -18.59 11.35
CA LEU A 498 -15.48 -19.07 10.07
C LEU A 498 -16.49 -19.95 9.32
N ASN A 499 -17.25 -20.78 10.01
CA ASN A 499 -18.29 -21.58 9.38
C ASN A 499 -19.42 -20.71 8.83
N ASP A 500 -19.83 -19.68 9.56
CA ASP A 500 -20.89 -18.77 9.10
C ASP A 500 -20.41 -17.92 7.91
N VAL A 501 -19.15 -17.45 7.93
CA VAL A 501 -18.53 -16.78 6.77
C VAL A 501 -18.44 -17.72 5.57
N ARG A 502 -18.05 -18.99 5.75
CA ARG A 502 -18.03 -19.98 4.66
C ARG A 502 -19.43 -20.22 4.10
N TRP A 503 -20.44 -20.33 4.97
CA TRP A 503 -21.83 -20.50 4.55
C TRP A 503 -22.34 -19.27 3.78
N GLU A 504 -21.99 -18.06 4.20
CA GLU A 504 -22.33 -16.83 3.45
C GLU A 504 -21.75 -16.84 2.03
N ILE A 505 -20.51 -17.31 1.88
CA ILE A 505 -19.81 -17.31 0.58
C ILE A 505 -20.31 -18.44 -0.33
N PHE A 506 -20.54 -19.64 0.21
CA PHE A 506 -20.70 -20.86 -0.57
C PHE A 506 -22.07 -21.55 -0.44
N GLY A 507 -22.94 -21.08 0.45
CA GLY A 507 -24.19 -21.74 0.87
C GLY A 507 -25.42 -21.46 0.04
#